data_AF-A0A1H8KUS3-F1
#
_entry.id   AF-A0A1H8KUS3-F1
#
_cell.length_a   1.000
_cell.length_b   1.000
_cell.length_c   1.000
_cell.angle_alpha   90.00
_cell.angle_beta   90.00
_cell.angle_gamma   90.00
#
_symmetry.space_group_name_H-M   'P 1'
#
loop_
_entity.id
_entity.type
_entity.pdbx_description
1 polymer ?
#
loop_
_entity_poly.entity_id
_entity_poly.type
_entity_poly.pdbx_seq_one_letter_code
_entity_poly.pdbx_strand_id
1 'polypeptide(L)'
;MVQKTWTFESPNFGDGARNGWTMRSWTKDVYQHQIFEPQGMTIEASVLEDRGGEQVVVKFALAPMLSRSAAEFDLMLLWAINVLQENTGVTGVFASDATREEYISTVALDWQIFPPGNADEVVARLLGSADPTNAADFEKHVRERVRLFEGFEPRAYIRGQGGFGSYFGAQFADDLVVFENLRYGNAVYLLYQDWNEASQRSRLDLLRDQDAHFDRVVHTDGWQDRLVSLLHDKLFERGLRRRRSGYRSKRSGR
;
A
#
# COMPACT_ATOMS: atom_id res chain seq x y z
N MET A 1 -11.77 -0.26 25.00
CA MET A 1 -13.06 -0.91 24.67
C MET A 1 -14.00 -0.74 25.85
N VAL A 2 -15.29 -0.60 25.58
CA VAL A 2 -16.35 -0.48 26.60
C VAL A 2 -17.41 -1.53 26.32
N GLN A 3 -18.07 -2.05 27.35
CA GLN A 3 -19.19 -2.96 27.16
C GLN A 3 -20.45 -2.16 26.77
N LYS A 4 -21.08 -2.57 25.67
CA LYS A 4 -22.39 -2.06 25.27
C LYS A 4 -23.39 -3.21 25.31
N THR A 5 -24.52 -2.96 25.95
CA THR A 5 -25.66 -3.89 26.01
C THR A 5 -26.78 -3.34 25.14
N TRP A 6 -27.33 -4.16 24.26
CA TRP A 6 -28.59 -3.86 23.61
C TRP A 6 -29.66 -4.77 24.17
N THR A 7 -30.87 -4.25 24.22
CA THR A 7 -32.02 -4.94 24.78
C THR A 7 -33.15 -4.83 23.76
N PHE A 8 -33.81 -5.95 23.47
CA PHE A 8 -34.93 -6.00 22.54
C PHE A 8 -35.94 -7.05 22.99
N GLU A 9 -37.22 -6.84 22.67
CA GLU A 9 -38.25 -7.85 22.87
C GLU A 9 -38.24 -8.85 21.72
N SER A 10 -38.39 -10.12 22.07
CA SER A 10 -38.55 -11.20 21.10
C SER A 10 -39.74 -12.07 21.47
N PRO A 11 -40.51 -12.57 20.49
CA PRO A 11 -41.60 -13.49 20.74
C PRO A 11 -41.06 -14.84 21.22
N ASN A 12 -41.66 -15.42 22.25
CA ASN A 12 -41.27 -16.75 22.70
C ASN A 12 -41.61 -17.80 21.63
N PHE A 13 -40.60 -18.57 21.21
CA PHE A 13 -40.72 -19.59 20.16
C PHE A 13 -41.31 -19.09 18.83
N GLY A 14 -41.14 -17.79 18.52
CA GLY A 14 -41.62 -17.19 17.26
C GLY A 14 -43.10 -16.80 17.26
N ASP A 15 -43.86 -17.04 18.33
CA ASP A 15 -45.27 -16.63 18.46
C ASP A 15 -45.51 -15.98 19.82
N GLY A 16 -45.35 -14.65 19.86
CA GLY A 16 -45.48 -13.86 21.09
C GLY A 16 -46.91 -13.65 21.53
N ALA A 17 -47.89 -13.79 20.62
CA ALA A 17 -49.30 -13.68 20.96
C ALA A 17 -49.78 -14.88 21.79
N ARG A 18 -49.26 -16.09 21.50
CA ARG A 18 -49.57 -17.29 22.28
C ARG A 18 -48.66 -17.50 23.48
N ASN A 19 -47.35 -17.27 23.32
CA ASN A 19 -46.35 -17.70 24.29
C ASN A 19 -45.74 -16.54 25.10
N GLY A 20 -46.25 -15.33 24.92
CA GLY A 20 -45.74 -14.12 25.53
C GLY A 20 -44.43 -13.63 24.90
N TRP A 21 -43.98 -12.48 25.39
CA TRP A 21 -42.77 -11.80 24.94
C TRP A 21 -41.72 -11.85 26.04
N THR A 22 -40.45 -12.00 25.67
CA THR A 22 -39.34 -11.96 26.61
C THR A 22 -38.34 -10.89 26.17
N MET A 23 -37.95 -10.04 27.13
CA MET A 23 -36.82 -9.13 26.97
C MET A 23 -35.53 -9.96 26.86
N ARG A 24 -34.84 -9.81 25.73
CA ARG A 24 -33.50 -10.37 25.53
C ARG A 24 -32.49 -9.23 25.60
N SER A 25 -31.34 -9.52 26.20
CA SER A 25 -30.19 -8.64 26.16
C SER A 25 -28.98 -9.38 25.61
N TRP A 26 -28.14 -8.67 24.89
CA TRP A 26 -26.82 -9.14 24.47
C TRP A 26 -25.79 -8.05 24.73
N THR A 27 -24.63 -8.43 25.26
CA THR A 27 -23.56 -7.52 25.63
C THR A 27 -22.32 -7.86 24.80
N LYS A 28 -21.67 -6.82 24.25
CA LYS A 28 -20.44 -6.97 23.47
C LYS A 28 -19.46 -5.85 23.82
N ASP A 29 -18.17 -6.18 23.78
CA ASP A 29 -17.12 -5.16 23.81
C ASP A 29 -17.14 -4.37 22.49
N VAL A 30 -17.22 -3.05 22.61
CA VAL A 30 -17.22 -2.13 21.48
C VAL A 30 -16.17 -1.05 21.66
N TYR A 31 -15.77 -0.44 20.54
CA TYR A 31 -15.02 0.81 20.57
C TYR A 31 -15.97 1.96 20.89
N GLN A 32 -15.50 2.89 21.72
CA GLN A 32 -16.26 4.10 22.01
C GLN A 32 -16.18 5.01 20.80
N HIS A 33 -17.33 5.45 20.30
CA HIS A 33 -17.38 6.44 19.24
C HIS A 33 -17.38 7.83 19.88
N GLN A 34 -16.54 8.72 19.37
CA GLN A 34 -16.61 10.15 19.66
C GLN A 34 -17.20 10.83 18.43
N ILE A 35 -18.16 11.73 18.67
CA ILE A 35 -18.71 12.59 17.62
C ILE A 35 -17.94 13.90 17.71
N PHE A 36 -17.39 14.33 16.58
CA PHE A 36 -16.75 15.64 16.45
C PHE A 36 -17.72 16.57 15.74
N GLU A 37 -17.93 17.75 16.32
CA GLU A 37 -18.72 18.80 15.68
C GLU A 37 -18.01 19.33 14.43
N PRO A 38 -18.74 19.89 13.45
CA PRO A 38 -18.13 20.51 12.28
C PRO A 38 -17.18 21.64 12.71
N GLN A 39 -15.92 21.53 12.31
CA GLN A 39 -14.88 22.52 12.64
C GLN A 39 -14.90 23.76 11.72
N GLY A 40 -15.82 23.82 10.75
CA GLY A 40 -15.90 24.90 9.76
C GLY A 40 -14.72 24.96 8.79
N MET A 41 -13.90 23.90 8.74
CA MET A 41 -12.77 23.81 7.83
C MET A 41 -13.22 23.43 6.42
N THR A 42 -12.50 23.91 5.41
CA THR A 42 -12.79 23.67 4.00
C THR A 42 -11.71 22.79 3.36
N ILE A 43 -12.13 21.86 2.51
CA ILE A 43 -11.22 21.14 1.63
C ILE A 43 -11.05 21.99 0.36
N GLU A 44 -9.85 22.52 0.18
CA GLU A 44 -9.46 23.28 -1.00
C GLU A 44 -8.74 22.36 -1.98
N ALA A 45 -9.13 22.44 -3.26
CA ALA A 45 -8.52 21.68 -4.35
C ALA A 45 -7.74 22.61 -5.29
N SER A 46 -6.53 22.20 -5.69
CA SER A 46 -5.69 22.94 -6.63
C SER A 46 -4.97 21.99 -7.58
N VAL A 47 -4.81 22.39 -8.85
CA VAL A 47 -4.09 21.59 -9.85
C VAL A 47 -2.60 21.84 -9.71
N LEU A 48 -1.83 20.77 -9.45
CA LEU A 48 -0.37 20.81 -9.37
C LEU A 48 0.31 20.47 -10.68
N GLU A 49 -0.31 19.66 -11.54
CA GLU A 49 0.24 19.27 -12.84
C GLU A 49 -0.92 18.93 -13.78
N ASP A 50 -0.82 19.37 -15.03
CA ASP A 50 -1.77 19.02 -16.09
C ASP A 50 -0.96 18.46 -17.26
N ARG A 51 -1.04 17.14 -17.45
CA ARG A 51 -0.34 16.42 -18.53
C ARG A 51 -1.19 16.43 -19.80
N GLY A 52 -1.60 17.61 -20.23
CA GLY A 52 -2.40 17.80 -21.43
C GLY A 52 -3.80 17.17 -21.36
N GLY A 53 -4.37 17.05 -20.17
CA GLY A 53 -5.71 16.51 -19.94
C GLY A 53 -5.83 14.98 -19.87
N GLU A 54 -4.77 14.21 -20.18
CA GLU A 54 -4.78 12.74 -19.99
C GLU A 54 -4.66 12.36 -18.51
N GLN A 55 -3.82 13.08 -17.77
CA GLN A 55 -3.64 12.93 -16.32
C GLN A 55 -3.49 14.30 -15.68
N VAL A 56 -4.21 14.52 -14.59
CA VAL A 56 -4.15 15.77 -13.82
C VAL A 56 -3.81 15.41 -12.38
N VAL A 57 -2.77 16.04 -11.85
CA VAL A 57 -2.41 15.93 -10.43
C VAL A 57 -3.14 17.03 -9.67
N VAL A 58 -4.05 16.62 -8.79
CA VAL A 58 -4.83 17.53 -7.94
C VAL A 58 -4.38 17.38 -6.49
N LYS A 59 -4.05 18.50 -5.86
CA LYS A 59 -3.78 18.61 -4.42
C LYS A 59 -5.05 19.01 -3.70
N PHE A 60 -5.36 18.30 -2.63
CA PHE A 60 -6.37 18.66 -1.64
C PHE A 60 -5.69 19.12 -0.35
N ALA A 61 -6.16 20.21 0.23
CA ALA A 61 -5.66 20.74 1.50
C ALA A 61 -6.83 21.15 2.40
N LEU A 62 -6.66 21.02 3.71
CA LEU A 62 -7.60 21.59 4.68
C LEU A 62 -7.18 23.01 5.04
N ALA A 63 -8.17 23.92 5.03
CA ALA A 63 -8.02 25.30 5.49
C ALA A 63 -8.99 25.57 6.66
N PRO A 64 -8.57 26.32 7.69
CA PRO A 64 -7.24 26.92 7.88
C PRO A 64 -6.16 25.88 8.23
N MET A 65 -4.88 26.26 8.09
CA MET A 65 -3.75 25.40 8.46
C MET A 65 -3.68 25.20 9.98
N LEU A 66 -3.19 24.03 10.40
CA LEU A 66 -3.01 23.71 11.82
C LEU A 66 -1.76 24.38 12.39
N SER A 67 -1.88 24.97 13.58
CA SER A 67 -0.73 25.48 14.33
C SER A 67 -0.22 24.44 15.31
N ARG A 68 1.09 24.16 15.27
CA ARG A 68 1.77 23.30 16.26
C ARG A 68 1.74 23.84 17.68
N SER A 69 1.46 25.13 17.85
CA SER A 69 1.35 25.76 19.17
C SER A 69 -0.04 25.63 19.79
N ALA A 70 -1.03 25.09 19.06
CA ALA A 70 -2.36 24.87 19.59
C ALA A 70 -2.36 23.73 20.61
N ALA A 71 -3.08 23.87 21.72
CA ALA A 71 -3.13 22.86 22.77
C ALA A 71 -3.75 21.54 22.26
N GLU A 72 -4.68 21.63 21.31
CA GLU A 72 -5.40 20.52 20.71
C GLU A 72 -4.77 20.05 19.38
N PHE A 73 -3.52 20.44 19.09
CA PHE A 73 -2.87 20.16 17.81
C PHE A 73 -2.94 18.68 17.43
N ASP A 74 -2.60 17.75 18.33
CA ASP A 74 -2.58 16.32 18.03
C ASP A 74 -3.97 15.78 17.70
N LEU A 75 -4.99 16.24 18.44
CA LEU A 75 -6.38 15.87 18.21
C LEU A 75 -6.86 16.39 16.86
N MET A 76 -6.52 17.64 16.53
CA MET A 76 -6.92 18.29 15.29
C MET A 76 -6.17 17.76 14.08
N LEU A 77 -4.92 17.36 14.25
CA LEU A 77 -4.14 16.68 13.23
C LEU A 77 -4.77 15.33 12.89
N LEU A 78 -5.10 14.52 13.89
CA LEU A 78 -5.77 13.24 13.68
C LEU A 78 -7.13 13.41 12.99
N TRP A 79 -7.91 14.39 13.46
CA TRP A 79 -9.20 14.74 12.84
C TRP A 79 -9.03 15.15 11.37
N ALA A 80 -8.07 16.03 11.07
CA ALA A 80 -7.80 16.53 9.71
C ALA A 80 -7.36 15.41 8.76
N ILE A 81 -6.51 14.50 9.24
CA ILE A 81 -6.07 13.32 8.47
C ILE A 81 -7.27 12.45 8.11
N ASN A 82 -8.17 12.19 9.08
CA ASN A 82 -9.36 11.37 8.85
C ASN A 82 -10.32 12.03 7.85
N VAL A 83 -10.55 13.35 7.99
CA VAL A 83 -11.43 14.10 7.06
C VAL A 83 -10.89 14.05 5.63
N LEU A 84 -9.59 14.28 5.43
CA LEU A 84 -8.98 14.18 4.10
C LEU A 84 -9.04 12.75 3.55
N GLN A 85 -8.73 11.76 4.38
CA GLN A 85 -8.77 10.35 3.99
C GLN A 85 -10.19 9.89 3.60
N GLU A 86 -11.21 10.33 4.33
CA GLU A 86 -12.62 9.97 4.07
C GLU A 86 -13.15 10.63 2.80
N ASN A 87 -12.83 11.91 2.58
CA ASN A 87 -13.39 12.68 1.46
C ASN A 87 -12.60 12.51 0.16
N THR A 88 -11.29 12.30 0.23
CA THR A 88 -10.41 12.28 -0.96
C THR A 88 -9.71 10.95 -1.18
N GLY A 89 -9.71 10.04 -0.19
CA GLY A 89 -9.01 8.75 -0.25
C GLY A 89 -7.49 8.84 -0.10
N VAL A 90 -6.93 10.05 -0.07
CA VAL A 90 -5.51 10.34 0.08
C VAL A 90 -5.29 11.31 1.23
N THR A 91 -4.16 11.21 1.92
CA THR A 91 -3.83 12.10 3.03
C THR A 91 -2.31 12.22 3.20
N GLY A 92 -1.86 13.36 3.71
CA GLY A 92 -0.45 13.65 3.93
C GLY A 92 -0.29 14.87 4.83
N VAL A 93 0.86 14.96 5.49
CA VAL A 93 1.19 16.07 6.39
C VAL A 93 2.41 16.78 5.82
N PHE A 94 2.26 18.08 5.60
CA PHE A 94 3.29 18.94 5.05
C PHE A 94 3.43 20.18 5.91
N ALA A 95 4.62 20.77 5.92
CA ALA A 95 4.79 22.09 6.49
C ALA A 95 4.00 23.12 5.67
N SER A 96 3.52 24.19 6.31
CA SER A 96 2.71 25.22 5.67
C SER A 96 3.43 25.92 4.51
N ASP A 97 4.76 25.93 4.55
CA ASP A 97 5.69 26.51 3.59
C ASP A 97 6.24 25.50 2.58
N ALA A 98 5.71 24.27 2.55
CA ALA A 98 6.11 23.26 1.58
C ALA A 98 5.85 23.73 0.14
N THR A 99 6.87 23.60 -0.69
CA THR A 99 6.91 24.00 -2.10
C THR A 99 6.08 23.08 -2.97
N ARG A 100 5.68 23.58 -4.16
CA ARG A 100 4.93 22.78 -5.15
C ARG A 100 5.71 21.53 -5.56
N GLU A 101 7.02 21.66 -5.72
CA GLU A 101 7.94 20.60 -6.12
C GLU A 101 8.00 19.49 -5.07
N GLU A 102 8.00 19.84 -3.77
CA GLU A 102 7.92 18.86 -2.69
C GLU A 102 6.62 18.07 -2.75
N TYR A 103 5.47 18.71 -3.02
CA TYR A 103 4.20 18.00 -3.23
C TYR A 103 4.26 17.08 -4.45
N ILE A 104 4.73 17.58 -5.60
CA ILE A 104 4.82 16.79 -6.83
C ILE A 104 5.75 15.59 -6.63
N SER A 105 6.86 15.73 -5.91
CA SER A 105 7.77 14.60 -5.63
C SER A 105 7.15 13.46 -4.81
N THR A 106 6.02 13.72 -4.12
CA THR A 106 5.24 12.68 -3.43
C THR A 106 4.24 11.97 -4.33
N VAL A 107 3.95 12.56 -5.51
CA VAL A 107 3.01 12.03 -6.50
C VAL A 107 3.73 11.46 -7.73
N ALA A 108 4.88 12.04 -8.10
CA ALA A 108 5.70 11.64 -9.24
C ALA A 108 6.52 10.39 -8.91
N LEU A 109 6.39 9.40 -9.78
CA LEU A 109 7.13 8.15 -9.73
C LEU A 109 8.41 8.26 -10.53
N ASP A 110 9.47 8.72 -9.88
CA ASP A 110 10.80 8.72 -10.45
C ASP A 110 11.48 7.39 -10.12
N TRP A 111 11.55 6.50 -11.10
CA TRP A 111 12.26 5.23 -10.99
C TRP A 111 13.71 5.40 -11.47
N GLN A 112 14.66 5.03 -10.63
CA GLN A 112 16.05 4.86 -11.06
C GLN A 112 16.29 3.38 -11.40
N ILE A 113 16.57 3.10 -12.68
CA ILE A 113 16.92 1.76 -13.16
C ILE A 113 18.44 1.65 -13.24
N PHE A 114 19.00 0.58 -12.70
CA PHE A 114 20.43 0.31 -12.77
C PHE A 114 20.70 -1.16 -13.13
N PRO A 115 21.86 -1.42 -13.77
CA PRO A 115 22.21 -2.77 -14.21
C PRO A 115 22.35 -3.72 -13.01
N PRO A 116 22.22 -5.03 -13.27
CA PRO A 116 22.44 -6.05 -12.25
C PRO A 116 23.92 -6.07 -11.88
N GLY A 117 24.22 -6.60 -10.71
CA GLY A 117 25.57 -6.67 -10.15
C GLY A 117 25.57 -7.56 -8.92
N ASN A 118 26.68 -7.60 -8.20
CA ASN A 118 26.75 -8.31 -6.93
C ASN A 118 25.77 -7.68 -5.92
N ALA A 119 25.10 -8.51 -5.11
CA ALA A 119 24.22 -8.11 -4.02
C ALA A 119 24.79 -6.95 -3.19
N ASP A 120 26.07 -6.96 -2.86
CA ASP A 120 26.68 -5.90 -2.06
C ASP A 120 26.67 -4.55 -2.78
N GLU A 121 26.93 -4.53 -4.08
CA GLU A 121 26.88 -3.32 -4.91
C GLU A 121 25.45 -2.82 -5.11
N VAL A 122 24.52 -3.75 -5.33
CA VAL A 122 23.08 -3.45 -5.49
C VAL A 122 22.52 -2.89 -4.18
N VAL A 123 22.83 -3.51 -3.04
CA VAL A 123 22.45 -3.04 -1.71
C VAL A 123 23.03 -1.65 -1.48
N ALA A 124 24.31 -1.41 -1.76
CA ALA A 124 24.92 -0.09 -1.61
C ALA A 124 24.22 0.99 -2.45
N ARG A 125 23.83 0.69 -3.69
CA ARG A 125 23.06 1.60 -4.56
C ARG A 125 21.64 1.85 -4.05
N LEU A 126 20.99 0.83 -3.49
CA LEU A 126 19.68 0.93 -2.85
C LEU A 126 19.72 1.73 -1.54
N LEU A 127 20.85 1.69 -0.82
CA LEU A 127 21.06 2.39 0.45
C LEU A 127 21.63 3.81 0.28
N GLY A 128 22.27 4.13 -0.85
CA GLY A 128 23.09 5.33 -1.06
C GLY A 128 22.40 6.70 -0.91
N SER A 129 21.11 6.73 -0.54
CA SER A 129 20.38 7.95 -0.17
C SER A 129 19.32 7.70 0.91
N ALA A 130 19.47 6.65 1.72
CA ALA A 130 18.56 6.36 2.83
C ALA A 130 18.81 7.30 4.02
N ASP A 131 17.75 7.90 4.55
CA ASP A 131 17.79 8.65 5.81
C ASP A 131 18.12 7.67 6.96
N PRO A 132 19.19 7.92 7.75
CA PRO A 132 19.70 7.01 8.78
C PRO A 132 18.70 6.70 9.91
N THR A 133 17.58 7.41 9.98
CA THR A 133 16.53 7.22 11.00
C THR A 133 15.70 5.94 10.84
N ASN A 134 15.70 5.28 9.67
CA ASN A 134 14.96 4.03 9.42
C ASN A 134 15.83 2.75 9.49
N ALA A 135 17.10 2.86 9.88
CA ALA A 135 18.16 1.97 9.40
C ALA A 135 18.32 0.60 10.11
N ALA A 136 17.86 0.43 11.36
CA ALA A 136 18.32 -0.71 12.19
C ALA A 136 18.04 -2.09 11.56
N ASP A 137 16.91 -2.23 10.86
CA ASP A 137 16.54 -3.46 10.16
C ASP A 137 16.46 -3.30 8.63
N PHE A 138 16.54 -2.07 8.12
CA PHE A 138 16.32 -1.77 6.71
C PHE A 138 17.35 -2.44 5.80
N GLU A 139 18.64 -2.29 6.12
CA GLU A 139 19.72 -2.92 5.35
C GLU A 139 19.58 -4.45 5.32
N LYS A 140 19.25 -5.04 6.47
CA LYS A 140 19.07 -6.49 6.60
C LYS A 140 17.97 -7.00 5.68
N HIS A 141 16.81 -6.34 5.68
CA HIS A 141 15.69 -6.70 4.81
C HIS A 141 16.05 -6.50 3.33
N VAL A 142 16.64 -5.37 2.95
CA VAL A 142 17.07 -5.13 1.56
C VAL A 142 18.02 -6.23 1.10
N ARG A 143 19.03 -6.54 1.89
CA ARG A 143 20.03 -7.57 1.59
C ARG A 143 19.40 -8.95 1.43
N GLU A 144 18.47 -9.32 2.31
CA GLU A 144 17.75 -10.59 2.23
C GLU A 144 16.92 -10.69 0.94
N ARG A 145 16.22 -9.62 0.56
CA ARG A 145 15.42 -9.56 -0.66
C ARG A 145 16.28 -9.56 -1.93
N VAL A 146 17.37 -8.81 -1.94
CA VAL A 146 18.32 -8.79 -3.06
C VAL A 146 18.90 -10.19 -3.30
N ARG A 147 19.32 -10.90 -2.24
CA ARG A 147 19.80 -12.29 -2.33
C ARG A 147 18.72 -13.25 -2.85
N LEU A 148 17.48 -13.06 -2.43
CA LEU A 148 16.35 -13.85 -2.95
C LEU A 148 16.20 -13.63 -4.47
N PHE A 149 16.29 -12.38 -4.92
CA PHE A 149 16.15 -12.01 -6.34
C PHE A 149 17.34 -12.47 -7.18
N GLU A 150 18.58 -12.38 -6.67
CA GLU A 150 19.78 -12.85 -7.37
C GLU A 150 19.68 -14.32 -7.80
N GLY A 151 19.05 -15.17 -6.99
CA GLY A 151 18.82 -16.58 -7.33
C GLY A 151 17.98 -16.81 -8.59
N PHE A 152 17.39 -15.76 -9.15
CA PHE A 152 16.61 -15.74 -10.38
C PHE A 152 17.22 -14.89 -11.50
N GLU A 153 18.46 -14.41 -11.34
CA GLU A 153 19.23 -13.68 -12.36
C GLU A 153 18.47 -12.48 -12.96
N PRO A 154 18.19 -11.43 -12.16
CA PRO A 154 17.49 -10.25 -12.64
C PRO A 154 18.29 -9.52 -13.71
N ARG A 155 17.58 -8.97 -14.70
CA ARG A 155 18.15 -8.14 -15.78
C ARG A 155 18.47 -6.72 -15.35
N ALA A 156 17.77 -6.20 -14.35
CA ALA A 156 17.97 -4.87 -13.80
C ALA A 156 17.34 -4.77 -12.41
N TYR A 157 17.78 -3.77 -11.64
CA TYR A 157 17.14 -3.36 -10.41
C TYR A 157 16.56 -1.96 -10.58
N ILE A 158 15.46 -1.71 -9.87
CA ILE A 158 14.68 -0.49 -9.95
C ILE A 158 14.56 0.07 -8.54
N ARG A 159 14.73 1.37 -8.36
CA ARG A 159 14.56 2.04 -7.07
C ARG A 159 13.64 3.23 -7.22
N GLY A 160 12.66 3.37 -6.33
CA GLY A 160 11.86 4.58 -6.27
C GLY A 160 12.66 5.76 -5.73
N GLN A 161 12.43 6.94 -6.28
CA GLN A 161 12.94 8.21 -5.77
C GLN A 161 11.79 9.00 -5.11
N GLY A 162 12.13 10.10 -4.43
CA GLY A 162 11.14 10.97 -3.77
C GLY A 162 10.24 10.23 -2.78
N GLY A 163 8.92 10.42 -2.89
CA GLY A 163 7.91 9.78 -2.04
C GLY A 163 7.88 8.24 -2.09
N PHE A 164 8.51 7.64 -3.10
CA PHE A 164 8.59 6.18 -3.29
C PHE A 164 9.95 5.61 -2.88
N GLY A 165 10.79 6.35 -2.15
CA GLY A 165 12.12 5.90 -1.71
C GLY A 165 12.15 4.60 -0.88
N SER A 166 10.99 4.17 -0.34
CA SER A 166 10.84 2.88 0.34
C SER A 166 10.51 1.70 -0.60
N TYR A 167 10.31 1.94 -1.89
CA TYR A 167 10.08 0.93 -2.90
C TYR A 167 11.37 0.64 -3.67
N PHE A 168 11.62 -0.64 -3.89
CA PHE A 168 12.60 -1.09 -4.87
C PHE A 168 12.06 -2.33 -5.57
N GLY A 169 12.64 -2.66 -6.72
CA GLY A 169 12.23 -3.81 -7.49
C GLY A 169 13.36 -4.44 -8.28
N ALA A 170 13.06 -5.60 -8.84
CA ALA A 170 13.93 -6.36 -9.73
C ALA A 170 13.17 -6.73 -11.00
N GLN A 171 13.75 -6.42 -12.14
CA GLN A 171 13.23 -6.78 -13.46
C GLN A 171 13.82 -8.13 -13.88
N PHE A 172 12.96 -9.08 -14.24
CA PHE A 172 13.36 -10.43 -14.64
C PHE A 172 13.11 -10.72 -16.13
N ALA A 173 12.17 -9.99 -16.73
CA ALA A 173 11.94 -9.96 -18.17
C ALA A 173 11.48 -8.55 -18.57
N ASP A 174 11.36 -8.29 -19.86
CA ASP A 174 10.94 -6.97 -20.36
C ASP A 174 9.56 -6.58 -19.82
N ASP A 175 8.71 -7.58 -19.58
CA ASP A 175 7.34 -7.50 -19.12
C ASP A 175 7.12 -8.14 -17.72
N LEU A 176 8.17 -8.30 -16.90
CA LEU A 176 8.07 -8.92 -15.57
C LEU A 176 8.96 -8.22 -14.56
N VAL A 177 8.33 -7.52 -13.61
CA VAL A 177 9.00 -6.80 -12.53
C VAL A 177 8.41 -7.19 -11.19
N VAL A 178 9.28 -7.40 -10.21
CA VAL A 178 8.90 -7.59 -8.80
C VAL A 178 9.18 -6.31 -8.05
N PHE A 179 8.17 -5.71 -7.43
CA PHE A 179 8.29 -4.55 -6.55
C PHE A 179 8.09 -4.95 -5.09
N GLU A 180 8.96 -4.46 -4.23
CA GLU A 180 8.94 -4.64 -2.79
C GLU A 180 8.90 -3.27 -2.11
N ASN A 181 8.00 -3.13 -1.13
CA ASN A 181 8.00 -1.99 -0.22
C ASN A 181 8.61 -2.40 1.11
N LEU A 182 9.67 -1.70 1.51
CA LEU A 182 10.47 -1.98 2.69
C LEU A 182 9.83 -1.50 4.00
N ARG A 183 8.71 -0.76 3.96
CA ARG A 183 7.96 -0.39 5.17
C ARG A 183 7.19 -1.59 5.72
N TYR A 184 7.21 -1.74 7.05
CA TYR A 184 6.49 -2.81 7.78
C TYR A 184 4.99 -2.86 7.42
N GLY A 185 4.45 -4.07 7.26
CA GLY A 185 3.01 -4.30 6.96
C GLY A 185 2.62 -4.27 5.48
N ASN A 186 3.58 -4.19 4.55
CA ASN A 186 3.32 -4.18 3.12
C ASN A 186 3.37 -5.57 2.46
N ALA A 187 3.35 -5.61 1.13
CA ALA A 187 3.33 -6.81 0.31
C ALA A 187 4.32 -6.64 -0.86
N VAL A 188 4.76 -7.77 -1.42
CA VAL A 188 5.49 -7.84 -2.69
C VAL A 188 4.46 -7.85 -3.82
N TYR A 189 4.73 -7.11 -4.88
CA TYR A 189 3.90 -7.04 -6.08
C TYR A 189 4.68 -7.57 -7.28
N LEU A 190 4.14 -8.54 -8.00
CA LEU A 190 4.68 -8.96 -9.29
C LEU A 190 3.82 -8.31 -10.35
N LEU A 191 4.37 -7.34 -11.07
CA LEU A 191 3.73 -6.68 -12.19
C LEU A 191 4.17 -7.35 -13.49
N TYR A 192 3.23 -7.53 -14.42
CA TYR A 192 3.55 -8.06 -15.75
C TYR A 192 2.82 -7.31 -16.87
N GLN A 193 3.28 -7.52 -18.11
CA GLN A 193 2.90 -6.72 -19.30
C GLN A 193 3.40 -5.27 -19.18
N ASP A 194 2.51 -4.29 -19.24
CA ASP A 194 2.82 -2.86 -19.13
C ASP A 194 3.05 -2.44 -17.67
N TRP A 195 4.07 -3.04 -17.05
CA TRP A 195 4.43 -2.78 -15.67
C TRP A 195 4.75 -1.29 -15.43
N ASN A 196 5.22 -0.56 -16.45
CA ASN A 196 5.43 0.89 -16.38
C ASN A 196 4.12 1.61 -16.01
N GLU A 197 3.02 1.29 -16.69
CA GLU A 197 1.71 1.89 -16.41
C GLU A 197 1.14 1.38 -15.08
N ALA A 198 1.24 0.08 -14.81
CA ALA A 198 0.76 -0.49 -13.55
C ALA A 198 1.52 0.08 -12.34
N SER A 199 2.83 0.31 -12.46
CA SER A 199 3.65 0.93 -11.40
C SER A 199 3.26 2.38 -11.13
N GLN A 200 2.56 3.03 -12.07
CA GLN A 200 2.06 4.41 -11.95
C GLN A 200 0.79 4.58 -11.16
N ARG A 201 0.08 3.48 -10.90
CA ARG A 201 -1.20 3.50 -10.21
C ARG A 201 -0.98 3.53 -8.70
N SER A 202 -1.87 4.23 -7.98
CA SER A 202 -1.86 4.16 -6.52
C SER A 202 -2.14 2.72 -6.07
N ARG A 203 -1.73 2.37 -4.84
CA ARG A 203 -2.02 1.04 -4.28
C ARG A 203 -3.53 0.73 -4.31
N LEU A 204 -4.38 1.73 -4.05
CA LEU A 204 -5.83 1.54 -4.05
C LEU A 204 -6.36 1.30 -5.45
N ASP A 205 -5.83 1.99 -6.45
CA ASP A 205 -6.22 1.82 -7.85
C ASP A 205 -5.79 0.46 -8.37
N LEU A 206 -4.54 0.05 -8.12
CA LEU A 206 -4.06 -1.31 -8.43
C LEU A 206 -4.97 -2.39 -7.84
N LEU A 207 -5.42 -2.24 -6.60
CA LEU A 207 -6.26 -3.24 -5.95
C LEU A 207 -7.72 -3.24 -6.42
N ARG A 208 -8.21 -2.16 -7.01
CA ARG A 208 -9.58 -2.03 -7.53
C ARG A 208 -9.70 -2.43 -8.99
N ASP A 209 -8.58 -2.39 -9.70
CA ASP A 209 -8.52 -2.66 -11.12
C ASP A 209 -8.60 -4.17 -11.39
N GLN A 210 -9.63 -4.56 -12.16
CA GLN A 210 -9.87 -5.95 -12.54
C GLN A 210 -9.02 -6.39 -13.73
N ASP A 211 -8.50 -5.44 -14.50
CA ASP A 211 -7.67 -5.66 -15.68
C ASP A 211 -6.17 -5.51 -15.35
N ALA A 212 -5.83 -5.05 -14.14
CA ALA A 212 -4.44 -4.94 -13.73
C ALA A 212 -3.76 -6.31 -13.63
N HIS A 213 -2.71 -6.47 -14.43
CA HIS A 213 -1.94 -7.68 -14.55
C HIS A 213 -0.85 -7.76 -13.47
N PHE A 214 -1.27 -8.08 -12.25
CA PHE A 214 -0.35 -8.28 -11.13
C PHE A 214 -0.77 -9.39 -10.17
N ASP A 215 0.23 -9.90 -9.45
CA ASP A 215 0.03 -10.76 -8.29
C ASP A 215 0.55 -10.05 -7.03
N ARG A 216 -0.16 -10.22 -5.91
CA ARG A 216 0.20 -9.65 -4.61
C ARG A 216 0.54 -10.73 -3.60
N VAL A 217 1.74 -10.66 -3.04
CA VAL A 217 2.23 -11.58 -2.00
C VAL A 217 2.38 -10.81 -0.69
N VAL A 218 1.45 -11.04 0.25
CA VAL A 218 1.48 -10.41 1.58
C VAL A 218 2.58 -11.04 2.43
N HIS A 219 3.31 -10.23 3.21
CA HIS A 219 4.33 -10.64 4.18
C HIS A 219 3.73 -11.38 5.39
N THR A 220 3.14 -12.55 5.16
CA THR A 220 2.74 -13.53 6.19
C THR A 220 3.66 -14.75 6.15
N ASP A 221 3.63 -15.64 7.13
CA ASP A 221 4.45 -16.86 7.15
C ASP A 221 4.41 -17.61 5.80
N GLY A 222 5.59 -17.99 5.29
CA GLY A 222 5.76 -18.68 4.00
C GLY A 222 5.59 -17.78 2.75
N TRP A 223 5.57 -16.45 2.90
CA TRP A 223 5.48 -15.54 1.74
C TRP A 223 6.65 -15.69 0.76
N GLN A 224 7.87 -15.98 1.23
CA GLN A 224 9.05 -16.19 0.38
C GLN A 224 8.85 -17.37 -0.57
N ASP A 225 8.39 -18.51 -0.05
CA ASP A 225 8.15 -19.71 -0.87
C ASP A 225 7.05 -19.49 -1.92
N ARG A 226 6.01 -18.71 -1.56
CA ARG A 226 4.97 -18.31 -2.50
C ARG A 226 5.52 -17.41 -3.60
N LEU A 227 6.30 -16.39 -3.25
CA LEU A 227 6.96 -15.51 -4.21
C LEU A 227 7.88 -16.28 -5.15
N VAL A 228 8.74 -17.14 -4.61
CA VAL A 228 9.67 -18.00 -5.36
C VAL A 228 8.92 -18.90 -6.34
N SER A 229 7.82 -19.52 -5.89
CA SER A 229 7.01 -20.41 -6.73
C SER A 229 6.34 -19.65 -7.86
N LEU A 230 5.76 -18.49 -7.55
CA LEU A 230 5.08 -17.65 -8.52
C LEU A 230 6.04 -17.07 -9.56
N LEU A 231 7.18 -16.52 -9.11
CA LEU A 231 8.22 -15.99 -10.00
C LEU A 231 8.75 -17.09 -10.92
N HIS A 232 8.96 -18.29 -10.38
CA HIS A 232 9.37 -19.45 -11.18
C HIS A 232 8.35 -19.78 -12.28
N ASP A 233 7.05 -19.80 -11.95
CA ASP A 233 5.99 -20.10 -12.92
C ASP A 233 5.91 -19.03 -14.00
N LYS A 234 5.98 -17.74 -13.65
CA LYS A 234 6.01 -16.62 -14.61
C LYS A 234 7.23 -16.64 -15.53
N LEU A 235 8.39 -17.05 -15.02
CA LEU A 235 9.60 -17.24 -15.83
C LEU A 235 9.51 -18.46 -16.74
N PHE A 236 8.88 -19.54 -16.27
CA PHE A 236 8.64 -20.73 -17.08
C PHE A 236 7.66 -20.45 -18.24
N GLU A 237 6.57 -19.71 -17.99
CA GLU A 237 5.62 -19.25 -19.02
C GLU A 237 6.33 -18.48 -20.15
N ARG A 238 7.43 -17.78 -19.83
CA ARG A 238 8.27 -17.01 -20.76
C ARG A 238 9.42 -17.82 -21.38
N GLY A 239 9.54 -19.11 -21.05
CA GLY A 239 10.63 -19.96 -21.53
C GLY A 239 12.00 -19.65 -20.93
N LEU A 240 12.06 -18.82 -19.88
CA LEU A 240 13.31 -18.37 -19.23
C LEU A 240 13.79 -19.33 -18.13
N ARG A 241 12.96 -20.29 -17.71
CA ARG A 241 13.33 -21.37 -16.78
C ARG A 241 12.78 -22.73 -17.18
N ARG A 242 13.37 -23.78 -16.63
CA ARG A 242 12.88 -25.16 -16.78
C ARG A 242 11.71 -25.42 -15.82
N ARG A 243 10.80 -26.31 -16.22
CA ARG A 243 9.64 -26.70 -15.39
C ARG A 243 10.12 -27.31 -14.06
N ARG A 244 9.54 -26.88 -12.95
CA ARG A 244 9.77 -27.50 -11.64
C ARG A 244 9.27 -28.94 -11.67
N SER A 245 10.14 -29.91 -11.38
CA SER A 245 9.75 -31.30 -11.16
C SER A 245 8.96 -31.39 -9.87
N GLY A 246 7.62 -31.26 -9.95
CA GLY A 246 6.76 -31.41 -8.77
C GLY A 246 5.39 -30.72 -8.83
N TYR A 247 5.13 -29.80 -9.76
CA TYR A 247 3.85 -29.07 -9.79
C TYR A 247 2.87 -29.65 -10.82
N ARG A 248 1.83 -30.34 -10.34
CA ARG A 248 0.61 -30.69 -11.09
C ARG A 248 -0.28 -29.45 -11.10
N SER A 249 -0.42 -28.77 -12.24
CA SER A 249 -1.39 -27.67 -12.36
C SER A 249 -2.79 -28.22 -12.10
N LYS A 250 -3.49 -27.72 -11.09
CA LYS A 250 -4.95 -27.85 -11.04
C LYS A 250 -5.51 -26.97 -12.16
N ARG A 251 -5.74 -27.56 -13.33
CA ARG A 251 -6.67 -26.98 -14.31
C ARG A 251 -8.03 -26.89 -13.62
N SER A 252 -8.54 -25.68 -13.43
CA SER A 252 -9.95 -25.48 -13.12
C SER A 252 -10.75 -26.03 -14.30
N GLY A 253 -11.62 -27.00 -14.02
CA GLY A 253 -12.63 -27.43 -14.97
C GLY A 253 -13.63 -26.31 -15.20
N ARG A 254 -14.01 -26.18 -16.48
CA ARG A 254 -15.20 -25.55 -17.07
C ARG A 254 -16.13 -24.78 -16.14
#